data_AF-A0A0G4K5G7-F1
#
_entry.id   AF-A0A0G4K5G7-F1
#
_cell.length_a   1.000
_cell.length_b   1.000
_cell.length_c   1.000
_cell.angle_alpha   90.00
_cell.angle_beta   90.00
_cell.angle_gamma   90.00
#
_symmetry.space_group_name_H-M   'P 1'
#
loop_
_entity.id
_entity.type
_entity.pdbx_description
1 polymer ?
#
loop_
_entity_poly.entity_id
_entity_poly.type
_entity_poly.pdbx_seq_one_letter_code
_entity_poly.pdbx_strand_id
1 'polypeptide(L)'
;MNKEKYKPKTKDELIDLIERKIKFDRIDTSLITDMSGLFENSILRNFKGIETWDTSKVTDMSSMFCSTKSFNHDISNWNVSKVKNMSNMFCLAEKFNQPLNSWDVSNVSNMENMFRISRVFNQPLDNWNVSKVKNIDGMFWVADSFNQNLDSWVLAKNANMYMSFYCSAMQDNTPIWYKS
;
A
#
# COMPACT_ATOMS: atom_id res chain seq x y z
N MET A 1 5.75 33.69 -0.05
CA MET A 1 4.63 33.62 0.91
C MET A 1 4.11 32.20 0.92
N ASN A 2 4.28 31.45 2.01
CA ASN A 2 3.65 30.14 2.17
C ASN A 2 2.13 30.39 2.22
N LYS A 3 1.39 29.99 1.18
CA LYS A 3 -0.07 29.97 1.25
C LYS A 3 -0.46 28.98 2.34
N GLU A 4 -1.37 29.38 3.22
CA GLU A 4 -1.89 28.53 4.29
C GLU A 4 -2.40 27.20 3.71
N LYS A 5 -1.98 26.08 4.31
CA LYS A 5 -2.42 24.73 3.93
C LYS A 5 -3.75 24.41 4.60
N TYR A 6 -4.62 23.70 3.89
CA TYR A 6 -5.81 23.10 4.50
C TYR A 6 -5.35 21.97 5.43
N LYS A 7 -5.85 21.94 6.67
CA LYS A 7 -5.42 20.97 7.68
C LYS A 7 -6.60 20.15 8.19
N PRO A 8 -7.04 19.12 7.43
CA PRO A 8 -8.14 18.25 7.85
C PRO A 8 -7.76 17.50 9.13
N LYS A 9 -8.72 17.39 10.05
CA LYS A 9 -8.59 16.68 11.33
C LYS A 9 -9.18 15.27 11.26
N THR A 10 -10.05 15.01 10.30
CA THR A 10 -10.73 13.73 10.10
C THR A 10 -10.54 13.23 8.67
N LYS A 11 -10.80 11.93 8.46
CA LYS A 11 -10.82 11.33 7.12
C LYS A 11 -11.86 12.01 6.22
N ASP A 12 -13.04 12.31 6.74
CA ASP A 12 -14.12 12.95 5.98
C ASP A 12 -13.75 14.37 5.52
N GLU A 13 -13.08 15.15 6.36
CA GLU A 13 -12.56 16.47 5.97
C GLU A 13 -11.49 16.35 4.87
N LEU A 14 -10.65 15.30 4.92
CA LEU A 14 -9.68 15.04 3.86
C LEU A 14 -10.39 14.64 2.55
N ILE A 15 -11.43 13.80 2.61
CA ILE A 15 -12.24 13.40 1.45
C ILE A 15 -12.89 14.64 0.81
N ASP A 16 -13.51 15.53 1.58
CA ASP A 16 -14.10 16.77 1.06
C ASP A 16 -13.07 17.60 0.25
N LEU A 17 -11.85 17.74 0.76
CA LEU A 17 -10.80 18.48 0.06
C LEU A 17 -10.37 17.79 -1.25
N ILE A 18 -10.31 16.45 -1.26
CA ILE A 18 -10.00 15.66 -2.47
C ILE A 18 -11.13 15.82 -3.51
N GLU A 19 -12.39 15.71 -3.09
CA GLU A 19 -13.57 15.84 -3.97
C GLU A 19 -13.71 17.25 -4.56
N ARG A 20 -13.34 18.28 -3.77
CA ARG A 20 -13.22 19.67 -4.22
C ARG A 20 -11.99 19.92 -5.10
N LYS A 21 -11.20 18.88 -5.39
CA LYS A 21 -10.00 18.91 -6.24
C LYS A 21 -8.96 19.91 -5.75
N ILE A 22 -8.84 20.04 -4.42
CA ILE A 22 -7.75 20.80 -3.82
C ILE A 22 -6.43 20.09 -4.20
N LYS A 23 -5.45 20.86 -4.66
CA LYS A 23 -4.12 20.32 -4.97
C LYS A 23 -3.52 19.68 -3.72
N PHE A 24 -2.98 18.47 -3.85
CA PHE A 24 -2.53 17.67 -2.71
C PHE A 24 -1.38 18.33 -1.93
N ASP A 25 -0.52 19.11 -2.60
CA ASP A 25 0.55 19.90 -1.97
C ASP A 25 0.04 21.03 -1.04
N ARG A 26 -1.26 21.37 -1.13
CA ARG A 26 -1.94 22.35 -0.28
C ARG A 26 -2.68 21.73 0.90
N ILE A 27 -2.56 20.42 1.10
CA ILE A 27 -3.21 19.69 2.20
C ILE A 27 -2.14 19.25 3.20
N ASP A 28 -2.30 19.61 4.47
CA ASP A 28 -1.49 19.15 5.59
C ASP A 28 -2.19 17.97 6.26
N THR A 29 -1.73 16.74 5.97
CA THR A 29 -2.30 15.50 6.50
C THR A 29 -1.73 15.09 7.88
N SER A 30 -0.94 15.95 8.54
CA SER A 30 -0.24 15.62 9.81
C SER A 30 -1.14 15.28 11.01
N LEU A 31 -2.46 15.42 10.87
CA LEU A 31 -3.44 15.03 11.89
C LEU A 31 -4.20 13.75 11.53
N ILE A 32 -4.08 13.25 10.30
CA ILE A 32 -4.85 12.12 9.80
C ILE A 32 -4.24 10.81 10.32
N THR A 33 -5.11 9.96 10.89
CA THR A 33 -4.73 8.64 11.41
C THR A 33 -5.32 7.48 10.59
N ASP A 34 -6.32 7.76 9.76
CA ASP A 34 -7.01 6.79 8.92
C ASP A 34 -7.05 7.29 7.47
N MET A 35 -6.43 6.53 6.58
CA MET A 35 -6.40 6.76 5.13
C MET A 35 -7.08 5.62 4.36
N SER A 36 -7.80 4.74 5.06
CA SER A 36 -8.51 3.63 4.43
C SER A 36 -9.50 4.12 3.37
N GLY A 37 -9.45 3.49 2.19
CA GLY A 37 -10.36 3.75 1.08
C GLY A 37 -10.29 5.14 0.45
N LEU A 38 -9.32 6.00 0.81
CA LEU A 38 -9.30 7.41 0.35
C LEU A 38 -9.36 7.59 -1.17
N PHE A 39 -8.77 6.67 -1.92
CA PHE A 39 -8.81 6.67 -3.38
C PHE A 39 -9.41 5.37 -3.93
N GLU A 40 -10.14 4.59 -3.14
CA GLU A 40 -10.73 3.35 -3.63
C GLU A 40 -11.65 3.63 -4.85
N ASN A 41 -11.46 2.86 -5.93
CA ASN A 41 -12.13 3.04 -7.22
C ASN A 41 -11.93 4.43 -7.87
N SER A 42 -10.91 5.19 -7.46
CA SER A 42 -10.68 6.54 -7.96
C SER A 42 -10.34 6.54 -9.45
N ILE A 43 -10.96 7.48 -10.18
CA ILE A 43 -10.69 7.75 -11.60
C ILE A 43 -9.63 8.84 -11.80
N LEU A 44 -9.04 9.35 -10.71
CA LEU A 44 -8.02 10.40 -10.77
C LEU A 44 -6.80 9.91 -11.56
N ARG A 45 -6.28 10.76 -12.45
CA ARG A 45 -5.10 10.47 -13.28
C ARG A 45 -3.85 11.22 -12.85
N ASN A 46 -4.00 12.18 -11.95
CA ASN A 46 -2.92 13.04 -11.49
C ASN A 46 -2.93 13.06 -9.97
N PHE A 47 -1.82 12.63 -9.39
CA PHE A 47 -1.60 12.59 -7.95
C PHE A 47 -0.47 13.53 -7.51
N LYS A 48 -0.03 14.45 -8.36
CA LYS A 48 1.05 15.39 -8.04
C LYS A 48 0.78 16.12 -6.72
N GLY A 49 1.76 16.07 -5.82
CA GLY A 49 1.70 16.64 -4.49
C GLY A 49 1.37 15.62 -3.40
N ILE A 50 0.90 14.42 -3.74
CA ILE A 50 0.63 13.34 -2.77
C ILE A 50 1.91 12.89 -2.06
N GLU A 51 3.06 12.99 -2.72
CA GLU A 51 4.38 12.68 -2.16
C GLU A 51 4.74 13.58 -0.98
N THR A 52 4.04 14.70 -0.80
CA THR A 52 4.26 15.69 0.27
C THR A 52 3.42 15.45 1.52
N TRP A 53 2.51 14.47 1.48
CA TRP A 53 1.65 14.14 2.61
C TRP A 53 2.45 13.58 3.79
N ASP A 54 2.13 14.06 4.98
CA ASP A 54 2.62 13.48 6.22
C ASP A 54 1.73 12.29 6.60
N THR A 55 2.27 11.09 6.51
CA THR A 55 1.61 9.83 6.88
C THR A 55 2.06 9.29 8.24
N SER A 56 2.89 10.02 8.99
CA SER A 56 3.58 9.54 10.20
C SER A 56 2.66 9.23 11.39
N LYS A 57 1.38 9.56 11.30
CA LYS A 57 0.33 9.22 12.27
C LYS A 57 -0.69 8.20 11.77
N VAL A 58 -0.62 7.84 10.49
CA VAL A 58 -1.59 6.92 9.87
C VAL A 58 -1.40 5.51 10.43
N THR A 59 -2.50 4.90 10.84
CA THR A 59 -2.55 3.54 11.38
C THR A 59 -3.30 2.57 10.46
N ASP A 60 -4.13 3.08 9.54
CA ASP A 60 -4.88 2.27 8.58
C ASP A 60 -4.76 2.87 7.17
N MET A 61 -4.30 2.05 6.21
CA MET A 61 -4.20 2.36 4.78
C MET A 61 -4.94 1.32 3.93
N SER A 62 -5.83 0.52 4.53
CA SER A 62 -6.55 -0.54 3.83
C SER A 62 -7.37 0.01 2.67
N SER A 63 -7.33 -0.68 1.54
CA SER A 63 -7.99 -0.31 0.28
C SER A 63 -7.66 1.09 -0.26
N MET A 64 -6.65 1.80 0.26
CA MET A 64 -6.42 3.22 -0.07
C MET A 64 -6.35 3.49 -1.57
N PHE A 65 -5.71 2.63 -2.36
CA PHE A 65 -5.64 2.70 -3.82
C PHE A 65 -6.26 1.49 -4.52
N CYS A 66 -7.14 0.75 -3.83
CA CYS A 66 -7.82 -0.40 -4.39
C CYS A 66 -8.60 0.02 -5.65
N SER A 67 -8.46 -0.74 -6.74
CA SER A 67 -9.06 -0.47 -8.05
C SER A 67 -8.70 0.90 -8.67
N THR A 68 -7.66 1.58 -8.17
CA THR A 68 -7.17 2.84 -8.76
C THR A 68 -6.20 2.52 -9.90
N LYS A 69 -6.74 2.07 -11.03
CA LYS A 69 -5.96 1.54 -12.17
C LYS A 69 -4.92 2.52 -12.72
N SER A 70 -5.11 3.82 -12.54
CA SER A 70 -4.19 4.88 -13.00
C SER A 70 -3.06 5.20 -12.02
N PHE A 71 -3.11 4.72 -10.78
CA PHE A 71 -2.14 5.10 -9.75
C PHE A 71 -0.76 4.50 -10.03
N ASN A 72 0.25 5.36 -10.10
CA ASN A 72 1.68 5.00 -10.22
C ASN A 72 2.59 6.15 -9.77
N HIS A 73 2.14 6.93 -8.78
CA HIS A 73 2.89 8.10 -8.31
C HIS A 73 3.83 7.69 -7.18
N ASP A 74 5.03 8.27 -7.13
CA ASP A 74 6.05 7.92 -6.15
C ASP A 74 5.59 8.29 -4.72
N ILE A 75 5.57 7.28 -3.86
CA ILE A 75 5.22 7.35 -2.43
C ILE A 75 6.28 6.67 -1.56
N SER A 76 7.47 6.44 -2.11
CA SER A 76 8.60 5.80 -1.41
C SER A 76 9.04 6.58 -0.16
N ASN A 77 8.72 7.88 -0.12
CA ASN A 77 9.04 8.83 0.96
C ASN A 77 8.08 8.72 2.17
N TRP A 78 6.95 8.05 2.02
CA TRP A 78 5.93 8.00 3.07
C TRP A 78 6.42 7.27 4.30
N ASN A 79 6.12 7.84 5.48
CA ASN A 79 6.36 7.17 6.75
C ASN A 79 5.17 6.28 7.09
N VAL A 80 5.35 4.97 6.93
CA VAL A 80 4.32 3.96 7.23
C VAL A 80 4.56 3.20 8.54
N SER A 81 5.51 3.65 9.38
CA SER A 81 5.97 2.89 10.55
C SER A 81 4.91 2.68 11.63
N LYS A 82 3.80 3.42 11.60
CA LYS A 82 2.65 3.23 12.51
C LYS A 82 1.48 2.47 11.90
N VAL A 83 1.53 2.17 10.60
CA VAL A 83 0.45 1.49 9.90
C VAL A 83 0.34 0.05 10.41
N LYS A 84 -0.89 -0.37 10.71
CA LYS A 84 -1.23 -1.71 11.21
C LYS A 84 -1.96 -2.55 10.16
N ASN A 85 -2.66 -1.88 9.24
CA ASN A 85 -3.49 -2.51 8.22
C ASN A 85 -3.19 -1.91 6.84
N MET A 86 -2.79 -2.76 5.90
CA MET A 86 -2.55 -2.45 4.48
C MET A 86 -3.32 -3.39 3.56
N SER A 87 -4.36 -4.08 4.07
CA SER A 87 -5.14 -5.00 3.25
C SER A 87 -5.71 -4.29 2.02
N ASN A 88 -5.64 -4.93 0.86
CA ASN A 88 -6.11 -4.43 -0.43
C ASN A 88 -5.49 -3.09 -0.89
N MET A 89 -4.44 -2.55 -0.23
CA MET A 89 -3.97 -1.17 -0.48
C MET A 89 -3.72 -0.86 -1.96
N PHE A 90 -3.18 -1.81 -2.73
CA PHE A 90 -2.94 -1.70 -4.18
C PHE A 90 -3.66 -2.78 -4.99
N CYS A 91 -4.65 -3.47 -4.41
CA CYS A 91 -5.46 -4.47 -5.11
C CYS A 91 -6.04 -3.84 -6.39
N LEU A 92 -5.90 -4.50 -7.55
CA LEU A 92 -6.36 -4.00 -8.85
C LEU A 92 -5.73 -2.65 -9.30
N ALA A 93 -4.65 -2.17 -8.66
CA ALA A 93 -3.88 -1.00 -9.11
C ALA A 93 -2.95 -1.38 -10.27
N GLU A 94 -3.55 -1.62 -11.46
CA GLU A 94 -2.90 -2.25 -12.62
C GLU A 94 -1.66 -1.53 -13.17
N LYS A 95 -1.42 -0.26 -12.83
CA LYS A 95 -0.25 0.52 -13.27
C LYS A 95 0.81 0.75 -12.19
N PHE A 96 0.54 0.35 -10.95
CA PHE A 96 1.41 0.68 -9.83
C PHE A 96 2.70 -0.15 -9.90
N ASN A 97 3.85 0.53 -9.95
CA ASN A 97 5.18 -0.08 -9.96
C ASN A 97 6.24 0.87 -9.37
N GLN A 98 5.94 1.46 -8.21
CA GLN A 98 6.84 2.38 -7.50
C GLN A 98 7.61 1.68 -6.38
N PRO A 99 8.85 2.09 -6.08
CA PRO A 99 9.67 1.43 -5.08
C PRO A 99 9.07 1.57 -3.67
N LEU A 100 8.95 0.45 -2.95
CA LEU A 100 8.42 0.40 -1.58
C LEU A 100 9.39 -0.25 -0.58
N ASN A 101 10.57 -0.69 -1.01
CA ASN A 101 11.51 -1.44 -0.17
C ASN A 101 12.09 -0.63 1.01
N SER A 102 11.92 0.70 1.00
CA SER A 102 12.31 1.61 2.08
C SER A 102 11.29 1.71 3.21
N TRP A 103 10.08 1.18 3.03
CA TRP A 103 9.02 1.26 4.01
C TRP A 103 9.29 0.41 5.25
N ASP A 104 9.18 1.02 6.43
CA ASP A 104 9.15 0.29 7.70
C ASP A 104 7.76 -0.30 7.94
N VAL A 105 7.58 -1.55 7.56
CA VAL A 105 6.33 -2.31 7.74
C VAL A 105 6.30 -3.14 9.02
N SER A 106 7.25 -2.94 9.95
CA SER A 106 7.43 -3.78 11.16
C SER A 106 6.26 -3.75 12.16
N ASN A 107 5.28 -2.85 11.97
CA ASN A 107 4.05 -2.76 12.75
C ASN A 107 2.79 -3.25 12.02
N VAL A 108 2.90 -3.62 10.74
CA VAL A 108 1.78 -4.10 9.95
C VAL A 108 1.42 -5.52 10.37
N SER A 109 0.13 -5.77 10.55
CA SER A 109 -0.41 -7.09 10.90
C SER A 109 -1.25 -7.73 9.79
N ASN A 110 -1.76 -6.94 8.84
CA ASN A 110 -2.60 -7.40 7.74
C ASN A 110 -2.16 -6.78 6.41
N MET A 111 -1.82 -7.64 5.44
CA MET A 111 -1.47 -7.32 4.05
C MET A 111 -2.28 -8.17 3.05
N GLU A 112 -3.42 -8.71 3.48
CA GLU A 112 -4.33 -9.48 2.64
C GLU A 112 -4.59 -8.75 1.32
N ASN A 113 -4.45 -9.45 0.19
CA ASN A 113 -4.72 -8.96 -1.16
C ASN A 113 -3.98 -7.66 -1.54
N MET A 114 -2.93 -7.25 -0.83
CA MET A 114 -2.30 -5.94 -0.99
C MET A 114 -1.88 -5.62 -2.44
N PHE A 115 -1.39 -6.63 -3.19
CA PHE A 115 -0.99 -6.52 -4.60
C PHE A 115 -1.78 -7.47 -5.52
N ARG A 116 -2.96 -7.91 -5.10
CA ARG A 116 -3.80 -8.81 -5.90
C ARG A 116 -4.16 -8.14 -7.22
N ILE A 117 -3.85 -8.79 -8.34
CA ILE A 117 -4.08 -8.28 -9.71
C ILE A 117 -3.32 -6.94 -9.97
N SER A 118 -2.29 -6.60 -9.20
CA SER A 118 -1.36 -5.50 -9.52
C SER A 118 -0.36 -5.95 -10.59
N ARG A 119 -0.86 -6.13 -11.81
CA ARG A 119 -0.22 -6.92 -12.88
C ARG A 119 1.21 -6.53 -13.24
N VAL A 120 1.59 -5.26 -13.05
CA VAL A 120 2.92 -4.74 -13.43
C VAL A 120 3.86 -4.50 -12.25
N PHE A 121 3.40 -4.69 -11.01
CA PHE A 121 4.22 -4.44 -9.83
C PHE A 121 5.34 -5.49 -9.76
N ASN A 122 6.60 -5.05 -9.74
CA ASN A 122 7.76 -5.93 -9.66
C ASN A 122 8.95 -5.25 -8.96
N GLN A 123 8.66 -4.52 -7.86
CA GLN A 123 9.69 -3.86 -7.06
C GLN A 123 10.15 -4.75 -5.91
N PRO A 124 11.43 -4.67 -5.50
CA PRO A 124 11.95 -5.46 -4.40
C PRO A 124 11.22 -5.13 -3.08
N LEU A 125 11.03 -6.16 -2.25
CA LEU A 125 10.39 -6.09 -0.93
C LEU A 125 11.19 -6.87 0.14
N ASP A 126 12.41 -7.26 -0.17
CA ASP A 126 13.27 -8.12 0.63
C ASP A 126 13.73 -7.47 1.96
N ASN A 127 13.67 -6.14 2.07
CA ASN A 127 13.99 -5.40 3.30
C ASN A 127 12.83 -5.33 4.30
N TRP A 128 11.63 -5.78 3.92
CA TRP A 128 10.47 -5.69 4.79
C TRP A 128 10.57 -6.63 5.98
N ASN A 129 10.50 -6.07 7.18
CA ASN A 129 10.30 -6.87 8.39
C ASN A 129 8.82 -7.23 8.55
N VAL A 130 8.46 -8.44 8.12
CA VAL A 130 7.08 -8.97 8.16
C VAL A 130 6.77 -9.85 9.37
N SER A 131 7.60 -9.81 10.44
CA SER A 131 7.48 -10.72 11.59
C SER A 131 6.18 -10.57 12.40
N LYS A 132 5.45 -9.46 12.21
CA LYS A 132 4.14 -9.22 12.83
C LYS A 132 2.97 -9.45 11.89
N VAL A 133 3.21 -9.70 10.60
CA VAL A 133 2.16 -9.90 9.60
C VAL A 133 1.52 -11.26 9.83
N LYS A 134 0.21 -11.24 10.06
CA LYS A 134 -0.62 -12.42 10.34
C LYS A 134 -1.45 -12.86 9.14
N ASN A 135 -1.59 -12.00 8.13
CA ASN A 135 -2.40 -12.30 6.96
C ASN A 135 -1.75 -11.71 5.70
N ILE A 136 -1.39 -12.57 4.76
CA ILE A 136 -0.96 -12.26 3.39
C ILE A 136 -1.81 -13.05 2.37
N ASP A 137 -3.00 -13.51 2.77
CA ASP A 137 -3.94 -14.21 1.89
C ASP A 137 -4.13 -13.44 0.58
N GLY A 138 -3.98 -14.15 -0.54
CA GLY A 138 -4.11 -13.58 -1.88
C GLY A 138 -3.20 -12.40 -2.22
N MET A 139 -2.18 -12.08 -1.41
CA MET A 139 -1.37 -10.85 -1.53
C MET A 139 -0.84 -10.60 -2.95
N PHE A 140 -0.40 -11.64 -3.66
CA PHE A 140 0.11 -11.58 -5.03
C PHE A 140 -0.73 -12.44 -5.99
N TRP A 141 -1.99 -12.74 -5.67
CA TRP A 141 -2.86 -13.51 -6.56
C TRP A 141 -3.04 -12.76 -7.89
N VAL A 142 -2.69 -13.39 -9.02
CA VAL A 142 -2.68 -12.79 -10.37
C VAL A 142 -1.76 -11.57 -10.49
N ALA A 143 -0.68 -11.52 -9.70
CA ALA A 143 0.40 -10.55 -9.91
C ALA A 143 1.32 -11.04 -11.04
N ASP A 144 0.95 -10.73 -12.28
CA ASP A 144 1.56 -11.28 -13.50
C ASP A 144 3.05 -10.98 -13.65
N SER A 145 3.55 -9.89 -13.06
CA SER A 145 4.97 -9.47 -13.19
C SER A 145 5.81 -9.66 -11.94
N PHE A 146 5.20 -9.90 -10.77
CA PHE A 146 5.94 -9.92 -9.51
C PHE A 146 6.80 -11.18 -9.42
N ASN A 147 8.12 -11.02 -9.44
CA ASN A 147 9.09 -12.12 -9.40
C ASN A 147 10.36 -11.70 -8.63
N GLN A 148 10.20 -11.38 -7.35
CA GLN A 148 11.27 -10.92 -6.46
C GLN A 148 11.60 -11.99 -5.42
N ASN A 149 12.85 -12.00 -4.95
CA ASN A 149 13.26 -12.90 -3.88
C ASN A 149 12.68 -12.45 -2.53
N LEU A 150 11.91 -13.32 -1.87
CA LEU A 150 11.34 -13.08 -0.53
C LEU A 150 11.78 -14.15 0.49
N ASP A 151 12.86 -14.89 0.23
CA ASP A 151 13.34 -15.95 1.12
C ASP A 151 13.78 -15.44 2.50
N SER A 152 14.10 -14.14 2.61
CA SER A 152 14.44 -13.47 3.87
C SER A 152 13.25 -13.25 4.80
N TRP A 153 12.02 -13.34 4.29
CA TRP A 153 10.83 -13.05 5.08
C TRP A 153 10.59 -14.10 6.17
N VAL A 154 10.24 -13.60 7.36
CA VAL A 154 9.78 -14.41 8.48
C VAL A 154 8.44 -13.86 8.91
N LEU A 155 7.35 -14.60 8.66
CA LEU A 155 5.99 -14.20 9.01
C LEU A 155 5.67 -14.49 10.48
N ALA A 156 4.56 -13.93 10.99
CA ALA A 156 4.05 -14.34 12.29
C ALA A 156 3.68 -15.83 12.29
N LYS A 157 3.79 -16.47 13.47
CA LYS A 157 3.36 -17.86 13.64
C LYS A 157 1.89 -18.01 13.23
N ASN A 158 1.59 -19.03 12.42
CA ASN A 158 0.26 -19.32 11.87
C ASN A 158 -0.31 -18.19 10.99
N ALA A 159 0.55 -17.42 10.30
CA ALA A 159 0.07 -16.46 9.32
C ALA A 159 -0.81 -17.15 8.26
N ASN A 160 -1.92 -16.51 7.90
CA ASN A 160 -2.72 -16.96 6.76
C ASN A 160 -2.01 -16.55 5.46
N MET A 161 -1.74 -17.54 4.61
CA MET A 161 -1.04 -17.39 3.34
C MET A 161 -1.82 -18.02 2.19
N TYR A 162 -3.13 -18.25 2.37
CA TYR A 162 -3.91 -18.95 1.37
C TYR A 162 -3.93 -18.19 0.04
N MET A 163 -3.67 -18.91 -1.05
CA MET A 163 -3.58 -18.38 -2.42
C MET A 163 -2.64 -17.18 -2.64
N SER A 164 -1.68 -16.90 -1.74
CA SER A 164 -0.84 -15.69 -1.83
C SER A 164 -0.11 -15.55 -3.16
N PHE A 165 0.28 -16.66 -3.80
CA PHE A 165 0.98 -16.69 -5.09
C PHE A 165 0.19 -17.38 -6.21
N TYR A 166 -1.10 -17.64 -6.02
CA TYR A 166 -1.90 -18.35 -7.02
C TYR A 166 -2.00 -17.56 -8.33
N CYS A 167 -1.88 -18.24 -9.48
CA CYS A 167 -1.88 -17.62 -10.82
C CYS A 167 -0.94 -16.42 -10.97
N SER A 168 0.16 -16.37 -10.21
CA SER A 168 1.15 -15.28 -10.22
C SER A 168 2.43 -15.72 -10.92
N ALA A 169 3.32 -14.78 -11.25
CA ALA A 169 4.65 -15.10 -11.77
C ALA A 169 5.52 -15.92 -10.79
N MET A 170 5.21 -15.90 -9.49
CA MET A 170 5.90 -16.71 -8.48
C MET A 170 5.22 -18.06 -8.20
N GLN A 171 4.14 -18.42 -8.87
CA GLN A 171 3.38 -19.65 -8.56
C GLN A 171 4.27 -20.90 -8.52
N ASP A 172 5.22 -21.01 -9.45
CA ASP A 172 6.13 -22.15 -9.54
C ASP A 172 7.45 -21.93 -8.77
N ASN A 173 7.74 -20.68 -8.37
CA ASN A 173 8.97 -20.23 -7.72
C ASN A 173 8.68 -19.48 -6.39
N THR A 174 7.81 -20.05 -5.56
CA THR A 174 7.43 -19.42 -4.29
C THR A 174 8.60 -19.41 -3.29
N PRO A 175 8.62 -18.49 -2.31
CA PRO A 175 9.66 -18.43 -1.28
C PRO A 175 9.75 -19.71 -0.44
N ILE A 176 10.93 -19.96 0.14
CA ILE A 176 11.21 -21.19 0.92
C ILE A 176 10.23 -21.43 2.08
N TRP A 177 9.69 -20.38 2.70
CA TRP A 177 8.76 -20.46 3.83
C TRP A 177 7.31 -20.72 3.42
N TYR A 178 6.96 -20.65 2.13
CA TYR A 178 5.57 -20.77 1.67
C TYR A 178 5.11 -22.23 1.53
N LYS A 179 6.04 -23.16 1.28
CA LYS A 179 5.77 -24.59 1.05
C LYS A 179 5.87 -25.44 2.32
N SER A 180 6.09 -24.84 3.49
CA SER A 180 6.30 -25.52 4.79
C SER A 180 5.04 -25.62 5.64
#